data_AF-A0A965Q6K8-F1
#
_entry.id   AF-A0A965Q6K8-F1
#
_cell.length_a   1.000
_cell.length_b   1.000
_cell.length_c   1.000
_cell.angle_alpha   90.00
_cell.angle_beta   90.00
_cell.angle_gamma   90.00
#
_symmetry.space_group_name_H-M   'P 1'
#
loop_
_entity.id
_entity.type
_entity.pdbx_description
1 polymer ?
#
loop_
_entity_poly.entity_id
_entity_poly.type
_entity_poly.pdbx_seq_one_letter_code
_entity_poly.pdbx_strand_id
1 'polypeptide(L)'
;FNLLNDYLKKFGLSYGSFNAHNSLWEMAERTHHDLIHRLALIPRTMEARGLDVTPPIIEKFKQQKDDEIASILQIIYEEEIHHVSIGNIWYRWACESQKLDPHETYKNLLKNYNIELNYEKLNKEARYKAGFLKEELI
;
A
#
# COMPACT_ATOMS: atom_id res chain seq x y z
N PHE A 1 -2.14 -11.90 -9.38
CA PHE A 1 -3.60 -12.13 -9.25
C PHE A 1 -3.99 -13.61 -9.23
N ASN A 2 -3.45 -14.47 -10.10
CA ASN A 2 -3.86 -15.88 -10.19
C ASN A 2 -3.67 -16.68 -8.89
N LEU A 3 -2.59 -16.45 -8.13
CA LEU A 3 -2.29 -17.18 -6.88
C LEU A 3 -3.48 -17.22 -5.91
N LEU A 4 -4.05 -16.06 -5.57
CA LEU A 4 -5.20 -15.99 -4.65
C LEU A 4 -6.46 -16.60 -5.25
N ASN A 5 -6.71 -16.35 -6.54
CA ASN A 5 -7.90 -16.89 -7.20
C ASN A 5 -7.86 -18.42 -7.31
N ASP A 6 -6.69 -19.01 -7.58
CA ASP A 6 -6.52 -20.45 -7.66
C ASP A 6 -6.61 -21.12 -6.29
N TYR A 7 -6.15 -20.45 -5.23
CA TYR A 7 -6.41 -20.88 -3.85
C TYR A 7 -7.91 -20.83 -3.51
N LEU A 8 -8.62 -19.75 -3.84
CA LEU A 8 -10.07 -19.63 -3.60
C LEU A 8 -10.89 -20.72 -4.31
N LYS A 9 -10.50 -21.12 -5.52
CA LYS A 9 -11.18 -22.19 -6.28
C LYS A 9 -11.22 -23.52 -5.54
N LYS A 10 -10.27 -23.80 -4.64
CA LYS A 10 -10.28 -25.02 -3.80
C LYS A 10 -11.48 -25.08 -2.85
N PHE A 11 -12.07 -23.93 -2.56
CA PHE A 11 -13.26 -23.77 -1.70
C PHE A 11 -14.53 -23.54 -2.52
N GLY A 12 -14.50 -23.72 -3.84
CA GLY A 12 -15.62 -23.40 -4.72
C GLY A 12 -15.87 -21.90 -4.89
N LEU A 13 -14.89 -21.08 -4.54
CA LEU A 13 -14.95 -19.62 -4.62
C LEU A 13 -14.07 -19.10 -5.75
N SER A 14 -14.26 -17.84 -6.12
CA SER A 14 -13.44 -17.13 -7.10
C SER A 14 -13.33 -15.65 -6.75
N TYR A 15 -12.43 -14.93 -7.41
CA TYR A 15 -12.42 -13.49 -7.30
C TYR A 15 -13.79 -12.88 -7.63
N GLY A 16 -14.25 -11.95 -6.79
CA GLY A 16 -15.59 -11.38 -6.86
C GLY A 16 -16.67 -12.16 -6.10
N SER A 17 -16.33 -13.30 -5.49
CA SER A 17 -17.27 -14.02 -4.61
C SER A 17 -17.54 -13.31 -3.28
N PHE A 18 -16.67 -12.37 -2.90
CA PHE A 18 -16.83 -11.51 -1.73
C PHE A 18 -16.84 -10.04 -2.16
N ASN A 19 -17.58 -9.22 -1.41
CA ASN A 19 -17.56 -7.78 -1.59
C ASN A 19 -16.16 -7.22 -1.31
N ALA A 20 -15.67 -6.39 -2.23
CA ALA A 20 -14.47 -5.60 -2.04
C ALA A 20 -14.87 -4.13 -1.85
N HIS A 21 -14.08 -3.37 -1.09
CA HIS A 21 -14.23 -1.92 -1.03
C HIS A 21 -13.69 -1.26 -2.30
N ASN A 22 -14.26 -0.12 -2.69
CA ASN A 22 -13.85 0.62 -3.89
C ASN A 22 -12.87 1.77 -3.61
N SER A 23 -12.25 1.79 -2.42
CA SER A 23 -11.50 2.95 -1.92
C SER A 23 -10.34 3.39 -2.83
N LEU A 24 -9.62 2.46 -3.46
CA LEU A 24 -8.54 2.80 -4.42
C LEU A 24 -9.10 3.51 -5.65
N TRP A 25 -10.25 3.07 -6.15
CA TRP A 25 -10.92 3.71 -7.29
C TRP A 25 -11.49 5.08 -6.91
N GLU A 26 -12.11 5.20 -5.74
CA GLU A 26 -12.60 6.48 -5.24
C GLU A 26 -11.43 7.48 -5.07
N MET A 27 -10.29 7.04 -4.54
CA MET A 27 -9.10 7.88 -4.45
C MET A 27 -8.56 8.23 -5.83
N ALA A 28 -8.62 7.30 -6.78
CA ALA A 28 -8.27 7.56 -8.16
C ALA A 28 -9.14 8.68 -8.73
N GLU A 29 -10.46 8.55 -8.67
CA GLU A 29 -11.38 9.60 -9.14
C GLU A 29 -11.12 10.94 -8.44
N ARG A 30 -10.86 10.95 -7.12
CA ARG A 30 -10.57 12.19 -6.37
C ARG A 30 -9.23 12.85 -6.71
N THR A 31 -8.30 12.11 -7.32
CA THR A 31 -6.94 12.60 -7.65
C THR A 31 -6.68 12.61 -9.16
N HIS A 32 -7.69 12.37 -10.00
CA HIS A 32 -7.54 12.30 -11.46
C HIS A 32 -6.93 13.56 -12.10
N HIS A 33 -7.08 14.71 -11.43
CA HIS A 33 -6.67 16.00 -11.92
C HIS A 33 -5.19 16.33 -11.67
N ASP A 34 -4.49 15.57 -10.81
CA ASP A 34 -3.13 15.90 -10.41
C ASP A 34 -2.28 14.64 -10.15
N LEU A 35 -1.14 14.56 -10.84
CA LEU A 35 -0.22 13.42 -10.75
C LEU A 35 0.45 13.30 -9.37
N ILE A 36 0.85 14.42 -8.75
CA ILE A 36 1.48 14.42 -7.43
C ILE A 36 0.47 13.94 -6.39
N HIS A 37 -0.78 14.41 -6.47
CA HIS A 37 -1.86 13.96 -5.59
C HIS A 37 -2.09 12.45 -5.75
N ARG A 38 -2.14 11.97 -7.00
CA ARG A 38 -2.30 10.55 -7.31
C ARG A 38 -1.17 9.70 -6.71
N LEU A 39 0.08 10.10 -6.94
CA LEU A 39 1.27 9.37 -6.46
C LEU A 39 1.41 9.43 -4.94
N ALA A 40 1.07 10.55 -4.31
CA ALA A 40 1.07 10.67 -2.86
C ALA A 40 0.05 9.72 -2.22
N LEU A 41 -1.18 9.73 -2.71
CA LEU A 41 -2.30 9.14 -1.98
C LEU A 41 -2.56 7.68 -2.34
N ILE A 42 -2.21 7.22 -3.54
CA ILE A 42 -2.41 5.82 -3.92
C ILE A 42 -1.20 4.97 -3.57
N PRO A 43 -0.08 5.01 -4.31
CA PRO A 43 1.02 4.08 -4.06
C PRO A 43 1.76 4.37 -2.76
N ARG A 44 1.90 5.64 -2.38
CA ARG A 44 2.63 6.02 -1.15
C ARG A 44 1.78 5.94 0.12
N THR A 45 0.46 6.16 0.05
CA THR A 45 -0.42 6.08 1.23
C THR A 45 -1.22 4.78 1.28
N MET A 46 -2.05 4.50 0.28
CA MET A 46 -3.03 3.41 0.34
C MET A 46 -2.40 2.03 0.11
N GLU A 47 -1.57 1.88 -0.92
CA GLU A 47 -0.84 0.63 -1.21
C GLU A 47 0.14 0.33 -0.07
N ALA A 48 0.86 1.34 0.42
CA ALA A 48 1.76 1.19 1.57
C ALA A 48 1.09 0.66 2.86
N ARG A 49 -0.25 0.72 2.99
CA ARG A 49 -0.96 0.06 4.10
C ARG A 49 -0.83 -1.47 4.04
N GLY A 50 -0.68 -2.03 2.84
CA GLY A 50 -0.37 -3.45 2.62
C GLY A 50 0.88 -3.89 3.37
N LEU A 51 1.88 -3.01 3.49
CA LEU A 51 3.12 -3.27 4.24
C LEU A 51 2.88 -3.43 5.75
N ASP A 52 1.85 -2.75 6.26
CA ASP A 52 1.51 -2.73 7.68
C ASP A 52 0.56 -3.89 8.05
N VAL A 53 -0.38 -4.24 7.16
CA VAL A 53 -1.46 -5.19 7.46
C VAL A 53 -1.19 -6.63 7.01
N THR A 54 -0.36 -6.85 5.99
CA THR A 54 -0.16 -8.20 5.45
C THR A 54 0.62 -9.13 6.39
N PRO A 55 1.71 -8.68 7.07
CA PRO A 55 2.44 -9.54 7.99
C PRO A 55 1.58 -10.18 9.10
N PRO A 56 0.72 -9.45 9.84
CA PRO A 56 -0.13 -10.09 10.85
C PRO A 56 -1.20 -11.01 10.26
N ILE A 57 -1.59 -10.85 8.99
CA ILE A 57 -2.49 -11.79 8.30
C ILE A 57 -1.76 -13.09 7.98
N ILE A 58 -0.52 -13.01 7.48
CA ILE A 58 0.34 -14.18 7.24
C ILE A 58 0.50 -14.99 8.53
N GLU A 59 0.83 -14.32 9.65
CA GLU A 59 1.01 -15.00 10.93
C GLU A 59 -0.27 -15.68 11.43
N LYS A 60 -1.45 -15.09 11.20
CA LYS A 60 -2.73 -15.74 11.53
C LYS A 60 -2.96 -17.03 10.73
N PHE A 61 -2.64 -17.05 9.44
CA PHE A 61 -2.79 -18.27 8.63
C PHE A 61 -1.78 -19.35 9.02
N LYS A 62 -0.53 -18.99 9.33
CA LYS A 62 0.46 -19.92 9.89
C LYS A 62 -0.02 -20.55 11.20
N GLN A 63 -0.62 -19.76 12.10
CA GLN A 63 -1.20 -20.27 13.35
C GLN A 63 -2.35 -21.27 13.11
N GLN A 64 -3.09 -21.10 12.01
CA GLN A 64 -4.12 -22.03 11.57
C GLN A 64 -3.58 -23.22 10.76
N LYS A 65 -2.26 -23.30 10.56
CA LYS A 65 -1.57 -24.32 9.74
C LYS A 65 -1.98 -24.32 8.28
N ASP A 66 -2.36 -23.15 7.76
CA ASP A 66 -2.57 -22.94 6.33
C ASP A 66 -1.31 -22.33 5.70
N ASP A 67 -0.30 -23.18 5.52
CA ASP A 67 1.00 -22.77 4.98
C ASP A 67 0.92 -22.36 3.51
N GLU A 68 -0.10 -22.82 2.78
CA GLU A 68 -0.28 -22.50 1.37
C GLU A 68 -0.65 -21.02 1.17
N ILE A 69 -1.72 -20.55 1.83
CA ILE A 69 -2.11 -19.14 1.71
C ILE A 69 -1.09 -18.21 2.37
N ALA A 70 -0.45 -18.65 3.46
CA ALA A 70 0.63 -17.89 4.09
C ALA A 70 1.79 -17.67 3.10
N SER A 71 2.18 -18.69 2.34
CA SER A 71 3.24 -18.58 1.33
C SER A 71 2.84 -17.69 0.15
N ILE A 72 1.59 -17.77 -0.31
CA ILE A 72 1.06 -16.90 -1.36
C ILE A 72 1.10 -15.43 -0.92
N LEU A 73 0.64 -15.13 0.30
CA LEU A 73 0.64 -13.78 0.85
C LEU A 73 2.06 -13.26 1.08
N GLN A 74 3.02 -14.12 1.40
CA GLN A 74 4.43 -13.76 1.53
C GLN A 74 5.01 -13.26 0.19
N ILE A 75 4.73 -13.96 -0.92
CA ILE A 75 5.15 -13.53 -2.26
C ILE A 75 4.56 -12.16 -2.58
N ILE A 76 3.25 -11.98 -2.37
CA ILE A 76 2.55 -10.72 -2.64
C ILE A 76 3.13 -9.58 -1.80
N TYR A 77 3.42 -9.84 -0.52
CA TYR A 77 4.00 -8.85 0.38
C TYR A 77 5.41 -8.41 -0.07
N GLU A 78 6.23 -9.33 -0.56
CA GLU A 78 7.56 -9.00 -1.08
C GLU A 78 7.50 -8.15 -2.35
N GLU A 79 6.58 -8.45 -3.26
CA GLU A 79 6.29 -7.62 -4.43
C GLU A 79 5.77 -6.22 -4.05
N GLU A 80 4.92 -6.14 -3.03
CA GLU A 80 4.32 -4.89 -2.55
C GLU A 80 5.38 -3.89 -2.06
N ILE A 81 6.45 -4.36 -1.40
CA ILE A 81 7.57 -3.47 -0.99
C ILE A 81 8.19 -2.79 -2.22
N HIS A 82 8.37 -3.54 -3.31
CA HIS A 82 8.92 -3.01 -4.54
C HIS A 82 7.96 -2.04 -5.24
N HIS A 83 6.66 -2.36 -5.28
CA HIS A 83 5.64 -1.49 -5.85
C HIS A 83 5.57 -0.14 -5.15
N VAL A 84 5.53 -0.15 -3.82
CA VAL A 84 5.53 1.08 -3.00
C VAL A 84 6.84 1.86 -3.21
N SER A 85 7.97 1.18 -3.37
CA SER A 85 9.26 1.81 -3.70
C SER A 85 9.22 2.57 -5.03
N ILE A 86 8.66 1.96 -6.08
CA ILE A 86 8.47 2.63 -7.38
C ILE A 86 7.57 3.86 -7.22
N GLY A 87 6.49 3.75 -6.46
CA GLY A 87 5.61 4.90 -6.15
C GLY A 87 6.36 6.05 -5.49
N ASN A 88 7.25 5.74 -4.54
CA ASN A 88 8.07 6.71 -3.85
C ASN A 88 9.10 7.40 -4.75
N ILE A 89 9.67 6.67 -5.71
CA ILE A 89 10.59 7.23 -6.72
C ILE A 89 9.85 8.26 -7.57
N TRP A 90 8.70 7.88 -8.14
CA TRP A 90 7.93 8.77 -9.01
C TRP A 90 7.34 9.95 -8.26
N TYR A 91 6.89 9.76 -7.02
CA TYR A 91 6.39 10.85 -6.18
C TYR A 91 7.47 11.92 -5.96
N ARG A 92 8.68 11.52 -5.54
CA ARG A 92 9.80 12.45 -5.34
C ARG A 92 10.19 13.15 -6.62
N TRP A 93 10.35 12.40 -7.70
CA TRP A 93 10.63 12.97 -9.01
C TRP A 93 9.58 14.00 -9.45
N ALA A 94 8.29 13.70 -9.25
CA ALA A 94 7.22 14.62 -9.63
C ALA A 94 7.25 15.91 -8.79
N CYS A 95 7.46 15.81 -7.47
CA CYS A 95 7.66 16.98 -6.61
C CYS A 95 8.88 17.81 -7.03
N GLU A 96 10.02 17.17 -7.27
CA GLU A 96 11.26 17.82 -7.70
C GLU A 96 11.08 18.55 -9.04
N SER A 97 10.39 17.92 -10.00
CA SER A 97 10.11 18.51 -11.32
C SER A 97 9.30 19.81 -11.24
N GLN A 98 8.51 19.96 -10.16
CA GLN A 98 7.69 21.14 -9.88
C GLN A 98 8.30 22.05 -8.79
N LYS A 99 9.54 21.76 -8.35
CA LYS A 99 10.24 22.49 -7.26
C LYS A 99 9.46 22.51 -5.94
N LEU A 100 8.75 21.43 -5.64
CA LEU A 100 8.01 21.25 -4.40
C LEU A 100 8.83 20.42 -3.40
N ASP A 101 8.73 20.75 -2.12
CA ASP A 101 9.27 19.90 -1.06
C ASP A 101 8.39 18.63 -0.91
N PRO A 102 8.93 17.42 -1.11
CA PRO A 102 8.13 16.21 -1.08
C PRO A 102 7.49 15.91 0.29
N HIS A 103 8.14 16.30 1.39
CA HIS A 103 7.66 15.98 2.74
C HIS A 103 6.49 16.89 3.14
N GLU A 104 6.65 18.20 2.96
CA GLU A 104 5.61 19.19 3.25
C GLU A 104 4.43 19.03 2.29
N THR A 105 4.68 18.74 1.01
CA THR A 105 3.62 18.43 0.04
C THR A 105 2.81 17.22 0.50
N TYR A 106 3.47 16.16 0.95
CA TYR A 106 2.79 14.94 1.40
C TYR A 106 1.91 15.22 2.63
N LYS A 107 2.44 15.92 3.63
CA LYS A 107 1.69 16.31 4.84
C LYS A 107 0.47 17.16 4.51
N ASN A 108 0.61 18.12 3.61
CA ASN A 108 -0.50 18.95 3.16
C ASN A 108 -1.57 18.13 2.43
N LEU A 109 -1.18 17.17 1.60
CA LEU A 109 -2.10 16.28 0.91
C LEU A 109 -2.85 15.34 1.86
N LEU A 110 -2.18 14.75 2.85
CA LEU A 110 -2.85 13.95 3.87
C LEU A 110 -3.93 14.76 4.60
N LYS A 111 -3.61 16.01 4.98
CA LYS A 111 -4.57 16.93 5.60
C LYS A 111 -5.73 17.28 4.68
N ASN A 112 -5.44 17.69 3.44
CA ASN A 112 -6.45 18.13 2.46
C ASN A 112 -7.42 17.01 2.08
N TYR A 113 -6.97 15.75 2.13
CA TYR A 113 -7.80 14.58 1.82
C TYR A 113 -8.40 13.91 3.06
N ASN A 114 -8.21 14.50 4.25
CA ASN A 114 -8.68 14.00 5.55
C ASN A 114 -8.18 12.58 5.86
N ILE A 115 -6.89 12.33 5.64
CA ILE A 115 -6.25 11.06 5.92
C ILE A 115 -5.38 11.20 7.17
N GLU A 116 -5.71 10.40 8.18
CA GLU A 116 -4.91 10.25 9.39
C GLU A 116 -4.09 8.96 9.33
N LEU A 117 -2.81 9.06 9.67
CA LEU A 117 -1.91 7.91 9.77
C LEU A 117 -1.59 7.64 11.24
N ASN A 118 -1.73 6.39 11.66
CA ASN A 118 -1.25 5.96 12.96
C ASN A 118 0.23 5.54 12.82
N TYR A 119 1.13 6.50 13.06
CA TYR A 119 2.58 6.33 12.92
C TYR A 119 3.17 5.24 13.84
N GLU A 120 2.52 4.93 14.96
CA GLU A 120 2.96 3.87 15.89
C GLU A 120 2.72 2.47 15.32
N LYS A 121 1.70 2.30 14.48
CA LYS A 121 1.32 1.01 13.88
C LYS A 121 2.00 0.73 12.53
N LEU A 122 2.77 1.67 12.00
CA LEU A 122 3.43 1.50 10.72
C LEU A 122 4.55 0.47 10.82
N ASN A 123 4.64 -0.40 9.82
CA ASN A 123 5.78 -1.27 9.61
C ASN A 123 6.96 -0.44 9.06
N LYS A 124 7.68 0.20 9.99
CA LYS A 124 8.80 1.09 9.68
C LYS A 124 9.88 0.38 8.89
N GLU A 125 10.18 -0.88 9.20
CA GLU A 125 11.20 -1.65 8.49
C GLU A 125 10.84 -1.82 7.00
N ALA A 126 9.61 -2.26 6.70
CA ALA A 126 9.17 -2.42 5.31
C ALA A 126 9.07 -1.09 4.58
N ARG A 127 8.60 -0.03 5.26
CA ARG A 127 8.55 1.32 4.68
C ARG A 127 9.95 1.87 4.41
N TYR A 128 10.95 1.62 5.25
CA TYR A 128 12.34 1.98 4.94
C TYR A 128 12.87 1.23 3.72
N LYS A 129 12.56 -0.07 3.59
CA LYS A 129 12.87 -0.86 2.38
C LYS A 129 12.17 -0.32 1.13
N ALA A 130 10.96 0.21 1.29
CA ALA A 130 10.23 0.92 0.25
C ALA A 130 10.72 2.38 0.04
N GLY A 131 11.78 2.81 0.73
CA GLY A 131 12.43 4.10 0.52
C GLY A 131 11.87 5.27 1.33
N PHE A 132 10.95 5.08 2.28
CA PHE A 132 10.55 6.16 3.18
C PHE A 132 11.74 6.62 4.04
N LEU A 133 11.84 7.94 4.30
CA LEU A 133 12.84 8.50 5.20
C LEU A 133 12.35 8.45 6.66
N LYS A 134 13.28 8.56 7.60
CA LYS A 134 12.96 8.49 9.04
C LYS A 134 12.04 9.63 9.46
N GLU A 135 12.28 10.82 8.93
CA GLU A 135 11.49 12.03 9.20
C GLU A 135 10.06 11.93 8.66
N GLU A 136 9.82 11.02 7.71
CA GLU A 136 8.49 10.79 7.11
C GLU A 136 7.63 9.83 7.93
N LEU A 137 8.21 9.13 8.92
CA LEU A 137 7.56 8.08 9.72
C LEU A 137 7.54 8.39 11.24
N ILE A 138 7.68 9.66 11.62
CA ILE A 138 7.63 10.16 13.00
C ILE A 138 6.52 11.19 13.19
#